data_AF-A0A9D7WUQ1-F1
#
_entry.id   AF-A0A9D7WUQ1-F1
#
_cell.length_a   1.000
_cell.length_b   1.000
_cell.length_c   1.000
_cell.angle_alpha   90.00
_cell.angle_beta   90.00
_cell.angle_gamma   90.00
#
_symmetry.space_group_name_H-M   'P 1'
#
loop_
_entity.id
_entity.type
_entity.pdbx_description
1 polymer ?
#
loop_
_entity_poly.entity_id
_entity_poly.type
_entity_poly.pdbx_seq_one_letter_code
_entity_poly.pdbx_strand_id
1 'polypeptide(L)'
;MKKINFPMANGVNERSFLKMPVVLLFGSQLVAGVLIFLVIMPVIQKFTNNMPTLPLLLAIQGGVAVFIGLLFGLHKWWGGVQIILPFAAFYSQYLQAPAWLWLLLFALVFLVYKNSVRSGVPLYLSNTTTWRTLVDLLPVKKGIKIIDLGGGLGGTGLFMGKNRPDAEILSIESAPIPAAISKIRRTLSGLKNVEMRYGDFWDIDLSAYKVVYAFLSPVPMERLYKKVKAELKPGSLFISNSFDVPNVQADEILELPDGRKTKLHLWRF
;
A
#
# COMPACT_ATOMS: atom_id res chain seq x y z
N MET A 1 17.39 8.60 45.33
CA MET A 1 16.73 7.64 44.41
C MET A 1 15.57 8.34 43.70
N LYS A 2 15.76 8.82 42.47
CA LYS A 2 14.70 9.41 41.63
C LYS A 2 13.98 8.29 40.89
N LYS A 3 12.67 8.12 41.13
CA LYS A 3 11.81 7.25 40.31
C LYS A 3 11.70 7.88 38.91
N ILE A 4 12.27 7.20 37.92
CA ILE A 4 12.10 7.51 36.51
C ILE A 4 10.74 6.90 36.10
N ASN A 5 9.75 7.76 35.85
CA ASN A 5 8.50 7.35 35.21
C ASN A 5 8.75 7.24 33.71
N PHE A 6 8.71 6.03 33.18
CA PHE A 6 8.60 5.80 31.74
C PHE A 6 7.18 6.20 31.28
N PRO A 7 7.02 7.03 30.25
CA PRO A 7 5.73 7.14 29.59
C PRO A 7 5.45 5.83 28.87
N MET A 8 4.49 5.07 29.39
CA MET A 8 3.85 3.96 28.69
C MET A 8 3.37 4.49 27.33
N ALA A 9 3.73 3.78 26.27
CA ALA A 9 3.31 4.06 24.90
C ALA A 9 1.80 3.83 24.75
N ASN A 10 1.00 4.77 25.24
CA ASN A 10 -0.42 4.88 24.94
C ASN A 10 -0.56 5.64 23.63
N GLY A 11 -0.53 4.89 22.53
CA GLY A 11 -0.71 5.43 21.19
C GLY A 11 -1.27 4.41 20.21
N VAL A 12 -1.89 3.32 20.67
CA VAL A 12 -2.81 2.57 19.81
C VAL A 12 -4.07 3.40 19.77
N ASN A 13 -4.20 4.18 18.70
CA ASN A 13 -5.37 4.96 18.35
C ASN A 13 -6.61 4.06 18.46
N GLU A 14 -7.37 4.16 19.56
CA GLU A 14 -8.65 3.47 19.75
C GLU A 14 -9.64 4.02 18.73
N ARG A 15 -9.53 3.57 17.49
CA ARG A 15 -10.63 3.69 16.54
C ARG A 15 -11.74 2.83 17.14
N SER A 16 -12.73 3.49 17.73
CA SER A 16 -14.01 2.87 18.09
C SER A 16 -14.39 1.87 17.00
N PHE A 17 -14.65 0.62 17.38
CA PHE A 17 -14.96 -0.47 16.45
C PHE A 17 -15.99 -0.07 15.39
N LEU A 18 -16.97 0.74 15.78
CA LEU A 18 -18.02 1.30 14.91
C LEU A 18 -17.52 2.23 13.81
N LYS A 19 -16.32 2.81 13.95
CA LYS A 19 -15.68 3.69 12.95
C LYS A 19 -14.74 2.95 12.01
N MET A 20 -14.60 1.63 12.14
CA MET A 20 -13.80 0.84 11.20
C MET A 20 -14.50 0.83 9.82
N PRO A 21 -13.77 1.10 8.71
CA PRO A 21 -14.38 1.14 7.38
C PRO A 21 -15.13 -0.13 7.00
N VAL A 22 -14.64 -1.30 7.42
CA VAL A 22 -15.28 -2.60 7.15
C VAL A 22 -16.60 -2.73 7.91
N VAL A 23 -16.65 -2.29 9.17
CA VAL A 23 -17.87 -2.30 9.99
C VAL A 23 -18.91 -1.35 9.39
N LEU A 24 -18.49 -0.14 9.00
CA LEU A 24 -19.36 0.82 8.32
C LEU A 24 -19.85 0.30 6.96
N LEU A 25 -18.99 -0.39 6.21
CA LEU A 25 -19.32 -0.96 4.90
C LEU A 25 -20.45 -1.99 5.02
N PHE A 26 -20.25 -3.02 5.85
CA PHE A 26 -21.25 -4.09 6.03
C PHE A 26 -22.46 -3.62 6.82
N GLY A 27 -22.27 -2.75 7.81
CA GLY A 27 -23.36 -2.18 8.60
C GLY A 27 -24.31 -1.36 7.76
N SER A 28 -23.81 -0.49 6.88
CA SER A 28 -24.70 0.32 6.04
C SER A 28 -25.41 -0.51 4.96
N GLN A 29 -24.79 -1.59 4.47
CA GLN A 29 -25.44 -2.56 3.57
C GLN A 29 -26.58 -3.30 4.23
N LEU A 30 -26.37 -3.76 5.47
CA LEU A 30 -27.40 -4.45 6.22
C LEU A 30 -28.59 -3.53 6.48
N VAL A 31 -28.34 -2.29 6.92
CA VAL A 31 -29.40 -1.30 7.13
C VAL A 31 -30.12 -0.95 5.82
N ALA A 32 -29.38 -0.77 4.71
CA ALA A 32 -29.97 -0.50 3.40
C ALA A 32 -30.86 -1.65 2.92
N GLY A 33 -30.44 -2.90 3.08
CA GLY A 33 -31.23 -4.08 2.75
C GLY A 33 -32.52 -4.17 3.56
N VAL A 34 -32.45 -3.94 4.88
CA VAL A 34 -33.61 -3.89 5.76
C VAL A 34 -34.58 -2.77 5.36
N LEU A 35 -34.07 -1.57 5.07
CA LEU A 35 -34.90 -0.44 4.62
C LEU A 35 -35.58 -0.73 3.28
N ILE A 36 -34.89 -1.40 2.35
CA ILE A 36 -35.50 -1.78 1.08
C ILE A 36 -36.67 -2.75 1.30
N PHE A 37 -36.43 -3.79 2.08
CA PHE A 37 -37.42 -4.83 2.31
C PHE A 37 -38.63 -4.33 3.09
N LEU A 38 -38.41 -3.56 4.17
CA LEU A 38 -39.48 -3.14 5.07
C LEU A 38 -40.20 -1.85 4.64
N VAL A 39 -39.54 -0.97 3.89
CA VAL A 39 -40.09 0.36 3.56
C VAL A 39 -40.25 0.54 2.06
N ILE A 40 -39.17 0.39 1.29
CA ILE A 40 -39.18 0.77 -0.13
C ILE A 40 -40.05 -0.19 -0.94
N MET A 41 -39.96 -1.51 -0.73
CA MET A 41 -40.78 -2.48 -1.46
C MET A 41 -42.28 -2.29 -1.22
N PRO A 42 -42.79 -2.21 0.03
CA PRO A 42 -44.22 -1.97 0.29
C PRO A 42 -44.72 -0.63 -0.28
N VAL A 43 -43.89 0.42 -0.24
CA VAL A 43 -44.24 1.72 -0.82
C VAL A 43 -44.36 1.61 -2.34
N ILE A 44 -43.40 0.99 -3.02
CA ILE A 44 -43.48 0.83 -4.49
C ILE A 44 -44.70 0.00 -4.88
N GLN A 45 -44.99 -1.09 -4.16
CA GLN A 45 -46.18 -1.91 -4.41
C GLN A 45 -47.51 -1.15 -4.26
N LYS A 46 -47.57 -0.11 -3.42
CA LYS A 46 -48.77 0.74 -3.30
C LYS A 46 -49.00 1.63 -4.52
N PHE A 47 -47.94 2.03 -5.23
CA PHE A 47 -48.02 2.96 -6.36
C PHE A 47 -47.87 2.29 -7.72
N THR A 48 -47.32 1.08 -7.77
CA THR A 48 -47.14 0.31 -9.01
C THR A 48 -47.58 -1.13 -8.81
N ASN A 49 -48.37 -1.66 -9.74
CA ASN A 49 -48.74 -3.09 -9.75
C ASN A 49 -47.59 -4.02 -10.17
N ASN A 50 -46.46 -3.46 -10.62
CA ASN A 50 -45.30 -4.22 -11.07
C ASN A 50 -44.24 -4.27 -9.98
N MET A 51 -43.68 -5.46 -9.76
CA MET A 51 -42.51 -5.61 -8.89
C MET A 51 -41.29 -4.96 -9.54
N PRO A 52 -40.48 -4.17 -8.78
CA PRO A 52 -39.21 -3.68 -9.26
C PRO A 52 -38.33 -4.81 -9.78
N THR A 53 -37.60 -4.57 -10.86
CA THR A 53 -36.64 -5.54 -11.36
C THR A 53 -35.52 -5.71 -10.34
N LEU A 54 -35.01 -6.93 -10.21
CA LEU A 54 -33.95 -7.23 -9.25
C LEU A 54 -32.70 -6.35 -9.42
N PRO A 55 -32.19 -6.06 -10.64
CA PRO A 55 -31.07 -5.14 -10.81
C PRO A 55 -31.36 -3.73 -10.27
N LEU A 56 -32.61 -3.25 -10.38
CA LEU A 56 -33.01 -1.95 -9.85
C LEU A 56 -32.99 -1.96 -8.32
N LEU A 57 -33.45 -3.04 -7.67
CA LEU A 57 -33.39 -3.18 -6.21
C LEU A 57 -31.95 -3.20 -5.69
N LEU A 58 -31.04 -3.93 -6.37
CA LEU A 58 -29.62 -3.97 -6.01
C LEU A 58 -28.94 -2.61 -6.19
N ALA A 59 -29.30 -1.87 -7.24
CA ALA A 59 -28.81 -0.50 -7.46
C ALA A 59 -29.29 0.46 -6.37
N ILE A 60 -30.58 0.40 -6.00
CA ILE A 60 -31.14 1.19 -4.89
C ILE A 60 -30.43 0.82 -3.58
N GLN A 61 -30.17 -0.46 -3.32
CA GLN A 61 -29.44 -0.90 -2.13
C GLN A 61 -28.06 -0.30 -2.07
N GLY A 62 -27.32 -0.37 -3.17
CA GLY A 62 -26.01 0.26 -3.29
C GLY A 62 -26.07 1.75 -3.01
N GLY A 63 -27.00 2.47 -3.64
CA GLY A 63 -27.17 3.92 -3.45
C GLY A 63 -27.51 4.31 -2.02
N VAL A 64 -28.45 3.61 -1.38
CA VAL A 64 -28.82 3.85 0.03
C VAL A 64 -27.65 3.51 0.96
N ALA A 65 -26.93 2.41 0.72
CA ALA A 65 -25.76 2.03 1.50
C ALA A 65 -24.59 3.02 1.36
N VAL A 66 -24.40 3.63 0.18
CA VAL A 66 -23.47 4.75 -0.04
C VAL A 66 -23.88 5.94 0.81
N PHE A 67 -25.15 6.36 0.73
CA PHE A 67 -25.65 7.52 1.48
C PHE A 67 -25.47 7.34 2.98
N ILE A 68 -25.91 6.21 3.53
CA ILE A 68 -25.72 5.86 4.94
C ILE A 68 -24.23 5.81 5.28
N GLY A 69 -23.41 5.13 4.48
CA GLY A 69 -21.97 5.04 4.73
C GLY A 69 -21.31 6.42 4.83
N LEU A 70 -21.60 7.32 3.89
CA LEU A 70 -21.07 8.69 3.88
C LEU A 70 -21.52 9.47 5.12
N LEU A 71 -22.78 9.32 5.56
CA LEU A 71 -23.29 9.95 6.79
C LEU A 71 -22.53 9.52 8.04
N PHE A 72 -22.11 8.25 8.11
CA PHE A 72 -21.32 7.71 9.22
C PHE A 72 -19.80 7.86 9.04
N GLY A 73 -19.35 8.64 8.06
CA GLY A 73 -17.93 8.98 7.87
C GLY A 73 -17.14 7.97 7.04
N LEU A 74 -17.80 7.10 6.27
CA LEU A 74 -17.13 6.23 5.31
C LEU A 74 -16.51 7.08 4.19
N HIS A 75 -15.25 6.81 3.85
CA HIS A 75 -14.54 7.56 2.81
C HIS A 75 -15.14 7.31 1.41
N LYS A 76 -15.25 8.36 0.58
CA LYS A 76 -15.95 8.36 -0.73
C LYS A 76 -15.56 7.22 -1.68
N TRP A 77 -14.29 6.79 -1.67
CA TRP A 77 -13.83 5.68 -2.52
C TRP A 77 -14.60 4.37 -2.26
N TRP A 78 -15.03 4.12 -1.01
CA TRP A 78 -15.82 2.96 -0.65
C TRP A 78 -17.21 2.98 -1.28
N GLY A 79 -17.68 4.13 -1.77
CA GLY A 79 -18.97 4.22 -2.43
C GLY A 79 -19.08 3.32 -3.66
N GLY A 80 -18.00 3.17 -4.43
CA GLY A 80 -17.96 2.21 -5.54
C GLY A 80 -18.10 0.76 -5.06
N VAL A 81 -17.44 0.41 -3.95
CA VAL A 81 -17.56 -0.92 -3.33
C VAL A 81 -18.99 -1.16 -2.87
N GLN A 82 -19.64 -0.16 -2.26
CA GLN A 82 -21.04 -0.26 -1.81
C GLN A 82 -22.02 -0.52 -2.96
N ILE A 83 -21.78 0.08 -4.13
CA ILE A 83 -22.62 -0.17 -5.30
C ILE A 83 -22.39 -1.58 -5.84
N ILE A 84 -21.13 -2.02 -5.93
CA ILE A 84 -20.77 -3.31 -6.55
C ILE A 84 -21.15 -4.51 -5.65
N LEU A 85 -21.03 -4.36 -4.33
CA LEU A 85 -21.19 -5.47 -3.38
C LEU A 85 -22.52 -6.25 -3.51
N PRO A 86 -23.72 -5.62 -3.56
CA PRO A 86 -24.98 -6.35 -3.69
C PRO A 86 -25.08 -7.10 -5.02
N PHE A 87 -24.55 -6.54 -6.12
CA PHE A 87 -24.48 -7.25 -7.41
C PHE A 87 -23.52 -8.43 -7.33
N ALA A 88 -22.32 -8.24 -6.77
CA ALA A 88 -21.34 -9.31 -6.63
C ALA A 88 -21.88 -10.46 -5.77
N ALA A 89 -22.57 -10.16 -4.66
CA ALA A 89 -23.22 -11.14 -3.80
C ALA A 89 -24.34 -11.89 -4.54
N PHE A 90 -25.20 -11.17 -5.27
CA PHE A 90 -26.29 -11.79 -6.02
C PHE A 90 -25.76 -12.70 -7.15
N TYR A 91 -24.87 -12.17 -8.01
CA TYR A 91 -24.31 -12.94 -9.12
C TYR A 91 -23.45 -14.11 -8.65
N SER A 92 -22.78 -13.99 -7.50
CA SER A 92 -22.11 -15.13 -6.85
C SER A 92 -23.07 -16.30 -6.62
N GLN A 93 -24.26 -16.02 -6.09
CA GLN A 93 -25.24 -17.05 -5.77
C GLN A 93 -25.89 -17.57 -7.06
N TYR A 94 -26.25 -16.67 -7.98
CA TYR A 94 -26.86 -17.01 -9.26
C TYR A 94 -25.96 -17.92 -10.11
N LEU A 95 -24.66 -17.63 -10.17
CA LEU A 95 -23.68 -18.42 -10.91
C LEU A 95 -23.19 -19.66 -10.14
N GLN A 96 -23.72 -19.91 -8.93
CA GLN A 96 -23.27 -20.98 -8.04
C GLN A 96 -21.74 -20.97 -7.87
N ALA A 97 -21.18 -19.78 -7.68
CA ALA A 97 -19.74 -19.59 -7.61
C ALA A 97 -19.16 -20.47 -6.50
N PRO A 98 -18.16 -21.32 -6.80
CA PRO A 98 -17.68 -22.27 -5.83
C PRO A 98 -16.91 -21.56 -4.71
N ALA A 99 -17.02 -22.09 -3.48
CA ALA A 99 -16.44 -21.45 -2.30
C ALA A 99 -14.91 -21.22 -2.40
N TRP A 100 -14.20 -22.07 -3.14
CA TRP A 100 -12.76 -21.92 -3.36
C TRP A 100 -12.40 -20.64 -4.11
N LEU A 101 -13.31 -20.07 -4.91
CA LEU A 101 -13.07 -18.80 -5.62
C LEU A 101 -12.92 -17.64 -4.63
N TRP A 102 -13.75 -17.60 -3.60
CA TRP A 102 -13.66 -16.59 -2.53
C TRP A 102 -12.39 -16.76 -1.71
N LEU A 103 -12.02 -18.00 -1.42
CA LEU A 103 -10.75 -18.31 -0.76
C LEU A 103 -9.56 -17.88 -1.61
N LEU A 104 -9.61 -18.11 -2.92
CA LEU A 104 -8.58 -17.66 -3.86
C LEU A 104 -8.47 -16.14 -3.89
N LEU A 105 -9.58 -15.41 -4.02
CA LEU A 105 -9.59 -13.95 -4.00
C LEU A 105 -9.03 -13.40 -2.68
N PHE A 106 -9.43 -13.97 -1.56
CA PHE A 106 -8.87 -13.65 -0.25
C PHE A 106 -7.36 -13.92 -0.20
N ALA A 107 -6.92 -15.10 -0.65
CA ALA A 107 -5.51 -15.46 -0.69
C ALA A 107 -4.69 -14.50 -1.58
N LEU A 108 -5.22 -14.09 -2.73
CA LEU A 108 -4.57 -13.10 -3.61
C LEU A 108 -4.42 -11.75 -2.92
N VAL A 109 -5.49 -11.22 -2.32
CA VAL A 109 -5.42 -9.97 -1.56
C VAL A 109 -4.44 -10.09 -0.39
N PHE A 110 -4.49 -11.20 0.35
CA PHE A 110 -3.58 -11.47 1.45
C PHE A 110 -2.12 -11.53 0.98
N LEU A 111 -1.82 -12.18 -0.13
CA LEU A 111 -0.47 -12.29 -0.67
C LEU A 111 0.07 -10.95 -1.21
N VAL A 112 -0.79 -10.03 -1.63
CA VAL A 112 -0.41 -8.64 -1.97
C VAL A 112 -0.14 -7.81 -0.71
N TYR A 113 -1.02 -7.89 0.30
CA TYR A 113 -0.98 -7.03 1.49
C TYR A 113 -0.40 -7.70 2.74
N LYS A 114 0.28 -8.85 2.59
CA LYS A 114 0.90 -9.62 3.67
C LYS A 114 1.81 -8.75 4.54
N ASN A 115 2.56 -7.84 3.91
CA ASN A 115 3.49 -6.94 4.59
C ASN A 115 2.78 -5.88 5.44
N SER A 116 1.58 -5.42 5.02
CA SER A 116 0.74 -4.53 5.83
C SER A 116 0.37 -5.20 7.15
N VAL A 117 0.00 -6.49 7.09
CA VAL A 117 -0.46 -7.26 8.25
C VAL A 117 0.71 -7.65 9.17
N ARG A 118 1.83 -8.10 8.61
CA ARG A 118 2.96 -8.63 9.40
C ARG A 118 3.93 -7.56 9.89
N SER A 119 4.19 -6.54 9.07
CA SER A 119 5.29 -5.59 9.28
C SER A 119 4.83 -4.15 9.36
N GLY A 120 3.53 -3.88 9.17
CA GLY A 120 3.00 -2.52 9.11
C GLY A 120 3.48 -1.73 7.89
N VAL A 121 3.93 -2.41 6.83
CA VAL A 121 4.45 -1.80 5.61
C VAL A 121 3.50 -2.11 4.45
N PRO A 122 2.57 -1.20 4.11
CA PRO A 122 1.70 -1.40 2.97
C PRO A 122 2.43 -1.15 1.65
N LEU A 123 1.84 -1.61 0.55
CA LEU A 123 2.38 -1.38 -0.78
C LEU A 123 2.24 0.10 -1.16
N TYR A 124 3.33 0.85 -1.03
CA TYR A 124 3.44 2.19 -1.61
C TYR A 124 4.16 2.15 -2.95
N LEU A 125 3.66 2.95 -3.89
CA LEU A 125 4.26 3.10 -5.21
C LEU A 125 4.75 4.53 -5.39
N SER A 126 6.06 4.65 -5.61
CA SER A 126 6.69 5.91 -6.00
C SER A 126 6.19 6.37 -7.37
N ASN A 127 6.14 7.67 -7.58
CA ASN A 127 5.71 8.27 -8.84
C ASN A 127 6.91 8.56 -9.75
N THR A 128 6.62 8.96 -10.98
CA THR A 128 7.63 9.24 -12.01
C THR A 128 8.54 10.43 -11.65
N THR A 129 8.02 11.46 -10.97
CA THR A 129 8.83 12.58 -10.47
C THR A 129 9.88 12.09 -9.49
N THR A 130 9.48 11.24 -8.53
CA THR A 130 10.39 10.59 -7.58
C THR A 130 11.45 9.78 -8.30
N TRP A 131 11.07 8.96 -9.28
CA TRP A 131 12.03 8.14 -10.01
C TRP A 131 13.09 8.95 -10.76
N ARG A 132 12.70 10.08 -11.37
CA ARG A 132 13.64 11.00 -12.04
C ARG A 132 14.61 11.60 -11.04
N THR A 133 14.09 12.18 -9.96
CA THR A 133 14.94 12.77 -8.93
C THR A 133 15.89 11.75 -8.30
N LEU A 134 15.44 10.51 -8.08
CA LEU A 134 16.33 9.44 -7.60
C LEU A 134 17.49 9.22 -8.56
N VAL A 135 17.24 9.11 -9.87
CA VAL A 135 18.30 8.95 -10.87
C VAL A 135 19.32 10.09 -10.84
N ASP A 136 18.85 11.32 -10.65
CA ASP A 136 19.70 12.52 -10.58
C ASP A 136 20.57 12.53 -9.31
N LEU A 137 20.08 11.94 -8.21
CA LEU A 137 20.81 11.81 -6.95
C LEU A 137 21.86 10.69 -6.94
N LEU A 138 21.77 9.74 -7.87
CA LEU A 138 22.68 8.60 -7.92
C LEU A 138 24.09 9.05 -8.33
N PRO A 139 25.15 8.69 -7.58
CA PRO A 139 26.52 9.06 -7.94
C PRO A 139 26.92 8.50 -9.30
N VAL A 140 27.63 9.28 -10.11
CA VAL A 140 28.14 8.86 -11.42
C VAL A 140 29.43 8.06 -11.23
N LYS A 141 29.30 6.74 -11.09
CA LYS A 141 30.42 5.82 -10.95
C LYS A 141 30.06 4.45 -11.52
N LYS A 142 30.85 3.97 -12.48
CA LYS A 142 30.66 2.65 -13.09
C LYS A 142 30.74 1.54 -12.04
N GLY A 143 29.77 0.63 -12.07
CA GLY A 143 29.65 -0.51 -11.15
C GLY A 143 29.17 -0.12 -9.75
N ILE A 144 28.59 1.08 -9.57
CA ILE A 144 28.01 1.46 -8.29
C ILE A 144 26.82 0.56 -7.96
N LYS A 145 26.78 0.04 -6.73
CA LYS A 145 25.69 -0.80 -6.23
C LYS A 145 24.64 0.02 -5.51
N ILE A 146 23.39 -0.17 -5.91
CA ILE A 146 22.22 0.53 -5.38
C ILE A 146 21.21 -0.52 -4.94
N ILE A 147 20.55 -0.30 -3.81
CA ILE A 147 19.47 -1.16 -3.33
C ILE A 147 18.18 -0.38 -3.08
N ASP A 148 17.07 -0.95 -3.54
CA ASP A 148 15.69 -0.49 -3.35
C ASP A 148 14.98 -1.45 -2.38
N LEU A 149 14.75 -0.99 -1.14
CA LEU A 149 14.15 -1.75 -0.05
C LEU A 149 12.61 -1.65 -0.13
N GLY A 150 11.94 -2.79 -0.30
CA GLY A 150 10.50 -2.83 -0.52
C GLY A 150 10.14 -2.45 -1.95
N GLY A 151 10.80 -3.09 -2.92
CA GLY A 151 10.72 -2.76 -4.34
C GLY A 151 9.33 -2.84 -4.97
N GLY A 152 8.35 -3.41 -4.27
CA GLY A 152 6.95 -3.48 -4.70
C GLY A 152 6.82 -4.14 -6.06
N LEU A 153 6.18 -3.44 -7.00
CA LEU A 153 6.01 -3.92 -8.37
C LEU A 153 7.27 -3.74 -9.24
N GLY A 154 8.40 -3.31 -8.68
CA GLY A 154 9.69 -3.11 -9.37
C GLY A 154 9.81 -1.81 -10.16
N GLY A 155 8.87 -0.86 -10.01
CA GLY A 155 8.85 0.37 -10.80
C GLY A 155 10.11 1.23 -10.63
N THR A 156 10.52 1.45 -9.38
CA THR A 156 11.70 2.26 -9.03
C THR A 156 12.99 1.61 -9.55
N GLY A 157 13.23 0.34 -9.21
CA GLY A 157 14.41 -0.40 -9.68
C GLY A 157 14.54 -0.45 -11.20
N LEU A 158 13.44 -0.71 -11.94
CA LEU A 158 13.46 -0.73 -13.41
C LEU A 158 13.73 0.66 -14.01
N PHE A 159 13.14 1.70 -13.43
CA PHE A 159 13.37 3.07 -13.91
C PHE A 159 14.82 3.48 -13.70
N MET A 160 15.37 3.23 -12.51
CA MET A 160 16.79 3.50 -12.22
C MET A 160 17.68 2.73 -13.19
N GLY A 161 17.45 1.43 -13.41
CA GLY A 161 18.33 0.61 -14.24
C GLY A 161 18.30 0.96 -15.71
N LYS A 162 17.13 1.38 -16.22
CA LYS A 162 17.01 1.89 -17.59
C LYS A 162 17.81 3.17 -17.81
N ASN A 163 17.83 4.08 -16.83
CA ASN A 163 18.47 5.39 -16.97
C ASN A 163 19.92 5.40 -16.47
N ARG A 164 20.35 4.38 -15.72
CA ARG A 164 21.71 4.22 -15.20
C ARG A 164 22.29 2.85 -15.58
N PRO A 165 22.60 2.63 -16.86
CA PRO A 165 23.22 1.38 -17.32
C PRO A 165 24.62 1.14 -16.74
N ASP A 166 25.23 2.18 -16.15
CA ASP A 166 26.51 2.13 -15.45
C ASP A 166 26.40 1.60 -14.01
N ALA A 167 25.20 1.48 -13.45
CA ALA A 167 24.96 1.05 -12.07
C ALA A 167 24.34 -0.35 -11.98
N GLU A 168 24.62 -1.06 -10.89
CA GLU A 168 24.00 -2.34 -10.52
C GLU A 168 22.91 -2.09 -9.48
N ILE A 169 21.68 -2.52 -9.77
CA ILE A 169 20.52 -2.26 -8.91
C ILE A 169 19.92 -3.57 -8.43
N LEU A 170 19.81 -3.70 -7.11
CA LEU A 170 19.00 -4.72 -6.46
C LEU A 170 17.69 -4.09 -5.98
N SER A 171 16.55 -4.65 -6.36
CA SER A 171 15.24 -4.29 -5.80
C SER A 171 14.67 -5.53 -5.10
N ILE A 172 14.45 -5.43 -3.79
CA ILE A 172 14.05 -6.56 -2.93
C ILE A 172 12.64 -6.37 -2.39
N GLU A 173 11.83 -7.42 -2.47
CA GLU A 173 10.43 -7.41 -2.03
C GLU A 173 10.06 -8.74 -1.33
N SER A 174 9.37 -8.65 -0.20
CA SER A 174 8.98 -9.80 0.64
C SER A 174 7.53 -10.26 0.44
N ALA A 175 6.71 -9.44 -0.22
CA ALA A 175 5.35 -9.78 -0.63
C ALA A 175 5.39 -10.65 -1.91
N PRO A 176 4.84 -11.89 -1.88
CA PRO A 176 4.97 -12.85 -2.98
C PRO A 176 4.46 -12.35 -4.34
N ILE A 177 3.27 -11.73 -4.37
CA ILE A 177 2.67 -11.27 -5.64
C ILE A 177 3.43 -10.06 -6.21
N PRO A 178 3.69 -8.98 -5.43
CA PRO A 178 4.53 -7.88 -5.90
C PRO A 178 5.90 -8.33 -6.42
N ALA A 179 6.58 -9.24 -5.72
CA ALA A 179 7.86 -9.78 -6.14
C ALA A 179 7.77 -10.63 -7.43
N ALA A 180 6.71 -11.42 -7.59
CA ALA A 180 6.47 -12.16 -8.83
C ALA A 180 6.24 -11.20 -10.02
N ILE A 181 5.41 -10.17 -9.82
CA ILE A 181 5.14 -9.15 -10.84
C ILE A 181 6.42 -8.39 -11.20
N SER A 182 7.22 -7.97 -10.21
CA SER A 182 8.46 -7.24 -10.45
C SER A 182 9.46 -8.09 -11.25
N LYS A 183 9.57 -9.38 -10.93
CA LYS A 183 10.40 -10.34 -11.68
C LYS A 183 9.93 -10.50 -13.13
N ILE A 184 8.63 -10.63 -13.37
CA ILE A 184 8.06 -10.68 -14.74
C ILE A 184 8.39 -9.39 -15.50
N ARG A 185 8.14 -8.22 -14.90
CA ARG A 185 8.42 -6.91 -15.51
C ARG A 185 9.91 -6.73 -15.84
N ARG A 186 10.80 -7.21 -14.97
CA ARG A 186 12.25 -7.22 -15.22
C ARG A 186 12.63 -8.14 -16.37
N THR A 187 12.04 -9.34 -16.46
CA THR A 187 12.31 -10.24 -17.58
C THR A 187 11.86 -9.62 -18.90
N LEU A 188 10.67 -9.02 -18.93
CA LEU A 188 10.14 -8.35 -20.13
C LEU A 188 10.91 -7.08 -20.53
N SER A 189 11.59 -6.41 -19.60
CA SER A 189 12.37 -5.21 -19.91
C SER A 189 13.73 -5.50 -20.54
N GLY A 190 14.25 -6.74 -20.41
CA GLY A 190 15.56 -7.13 -20.90
C GLY A 190 16.76 -6.49 -20.16
N LEU A 191 16.51 -5.77 -19.06
CA LEU A 191 17.58 -5.07 -18.32
C LEU A 191 18.50 -6.08 -17.61
N LYS A 192 19.80 -5.97 -17.87
CA LYS A 192 20.84 -6.85 -17.29
C LYS A 192 21.41 -6.34 -15.98
N ASN A 193 21.30 -5.04 -15.72
CA ASN A 193 21.83 -4.36 -14.54
C ASN A 193 20.83 -4.24 -13.39
N VAL A 194 19.66 -4.87 -13.50
CA VAL A 194 18.61 -4.88 -12.47
C VAL A 194 18.32 -6.31 -12.04
N GLU A 195 18.48 -6.57 -10.76
CA GLU A 195 18.04 -7.79 -10.09
C GLU A 195 16.76 -7.53 -9.29
N MET A 196 15.75 -8.38 -9.49
CA MET A 196 14.53 -8.42 -8.68
C MET A 196 14.59 -9.64 -7.77
N ARG A 197 14.66 -9.42 -6.46
CA ARG A 197 14.82 -10.49 -5.47
C ARG A 197 13.60 -10.59 -4.57
N TYR A 198 13.08 -11.82 -4.46
CA TYR A 198 12.12 -12.16 -3.42
C TYR A 198 12.88 -12.43 -2.12
N GLY A 199 12.60 -11.71 -1.05
CA GLY A 199 13.28 -11.90 0.23
C GLY A 199 13.01 -10.78 1.23
N ASP A 200 13.48 -10.98 2.45
CA ASP A 200 13.45 -9.94 3.49
C ASP A 200 14.72 -9.08 3.38
N PHE A 201 14.55 -7.76 3.38
CA PHE A 201 15.69 -6.84 3.35
C PHE A 201 16.45 -6.77 4.66
N TRP A 202 15.86 -7.25 5.77
CA TRP A 202 16.58 -7.33 7.05
C TRP A 202 17.79 -8.27 6.98
N ASP A 203 17.74 -9.28 6.09
CA ASP A 203 18.78 -10.28 5.89
C ASP A 203 19.87 -9.84 4.89
N ILE A 204 19.75 -8.65 4.30
CA ILE A 204 20.73 -8.13 3.33
C ILE A 204 21.81 -7.33 4.06
N ASP A 205 23.07 -7.64 3.79
CA ASP A 205 24.20 -6.79 4.19
C ASP A 205 24.23 -5.50 3.34
N LEU A 206 24.02 -4.36 3.99
CA LEU A 206 24.00 -3.06 3.32
C LEU A 206 25.40 -2.51 3.01
N SER A 207 26.47 -3.10 3.57
CA SER A 207 27.85 -2.59 3.42
C SER A 207 28.40 -2.64 1.98
N ALA A 208 27.76 -3.43 1.12
CA ALA A 208 28.08 -3.55 -0.29
C ALA A 208 27.47 -2.42 -1.16
N TYR A 209 26.52 -1.65 -0.63
CA TYR A 209 25.76 -0.67 -1.40
C TYR A 209 26.22 0.75 -1.11
N LYS A 210 26.26 1.56 -2.17
CA LYS A 210 26.59 2.98 -2.08
C LYS A 210 25.36 3.84 -1.88
N VAL A 211 24.21 3.39 -2.38
CA VAL A 211 22.92 4.05 -2.20
C VAL A 211 21.89 3.03 -1.72
N VAL A 212 21.20 3.34 -0.63
CA VAL A 212 20.05 2.59 -0.12
C VAL A 212 18.83 3.48 -0.24
N TYR A 213 17.82 3.02 -0.95
CA TYR A 213 16.53 3.70 -1.08
C TYR A 213 15.43 2.91 -0.38
N ALA A 214 14.51 3.60 0.29
CA ALA A 214 13.36 2.98 0.95
C ALA A 214 12.08 3.80 0.78
N PHE A 215 10.97 3.14 0.43
CA PHE A 215 9.63 3.72 0.54
C PHE A 215 8.69 2.74 1.28
N LEU A 216 8.85 2.69 2.60
CA LEU A 216 8.25 1.67 3.46
C LEU A 216 7.06 2.22 4.24
N SER A 217 7.18 2.45 5.54
CA SER A 217 6.19 3.14 6.37
C SER A 217 6.92 3.72 7.59
N PRO A 218 6.28 4.50 8.46
CA PRO A 218 6.94 5.02 9.66
C PRO A 218 7.42 3.92 10.62
N VAL A 219 6.71 2.78 10.66
CA VAL A 219 6.92 1.69 11.64
C VAL A 219 8.35 1.13 11.62
N PRO A 220 8.93 0.73 10.46
CA PRO A 220 10.29 0.18 10.42
C PRO A 220 11.41 1.23 10.48
N MET A 221 11.13 2.53 10.35
CA MET A 221 12.18 3.53 10.06
C MET A 221 13.26 3.63 11.13
N GLU A 222 12.91 3.58 12.41
CA GLU A 222 13.90 3.64 13.51
C GLU A 222 14.84 2.43 13.47
N ARG A 223 14.29 1.21 13.32
CA ARG A 223 15.08 -0.02 13.21
C ARG A 223 15.93 -0.03 11.94
N LEU A 224 15.36 0.40 10.83
CA LEU A 224 16.07 0.49 9.55
C LEU A 224 17.24 1.44 9.65
N TYR A 225 17.05 2.63 10.24
CA TYR A 225 18.11 3.60 10.39
C TYR A 225 19.27 3.08 11.25
N LYS A 226 18.97 2.33 12.33
CA LYS A 226 20.02 1.65 13.13
C LYS A 226 20.85 0.69 12.28
N LYS A 227 20.22 -0.12 11.42
CA LYS A 227 20.90 -1.03 10.48
C LYS A 227 21.74 -0.26 9.46
N VAL A 228 21.16 0.76 8.83
CA VAL A 228 21.83 1.63 7.85
C VAL A 228 23.08 2.26 8.46
N LYS A 229 22.98 2.84 9.67
CA LYS A 229 24.11 3.46 10.37
C LYS A 229 25.21 2.47 10.76
N ALA A 230 24.84 1.23 11.07
CA ALA A 230 25.80 0.19 11.45
C ALA A 230 26.53 -0.41 10.23
N GLU A 231 25.87 -0.51 9.09
CA GLU A 231 26.37 -1.28 7.94
C GLU A 231 26.88 -0.42 6.78
N LEU A 232 26.36 0.80 6.58
CA LEU A 232 26.80 1.64 5.47
C LEU A 232 28.22 2.17 5.69
N LYS A 233 29.02 2.09 4.62
CA LYS A 233 30.38 2.63 4.59
C LYS A 233 30.38 4.15 4.40
N PRO A 234 31.46 4.84 4.80
CA PRO A 234 31.62 6.25 4.53
C PRO A 234 31.47 6.64 3.05
N GLY A 235 30.88 7.81 2.84
CA GLY A 235 30.42 8.38 1.59
C GLY A 235 29.15 7.75 1.01
N SER A 236 28.48 6.82 1.70
CA SER A 236 27.23 6.21 1.22
C SER A 236 26.03 7.12 1.50
N LEU A 237 24.94 6.88 0.78
CA LEU A 237 23.71 7.66 0.83
C LEU A 237 22.52 6.77 1.20
N PHE A 238 21.77 7.15 2.22
CA PHE A 238 20.45 6.60 2.51
C PHE A 238 19.37 7.61 2.13
N ILE A 239 18.38 7.16 1.36
CA ILE A 239 17.26 7.98 0.91
C ILE A 239 15.95 7.32 1.38
N SER A 240 15.20 8.00 2.23
CA SER A 240 13.85 7.61 2.58
C SER A 240 12.82 8.49 1.87
N ASN A 241 11.84 7.85 1.24
CA ASN A 241 10.72 8.53 0.61
C ASN A 241 9.57 8.74 1.60
N SER A 242 9.16 10.00 1.77
CA SER A 242 8.04 10.49 2.57
C SER A 242 8.11 10.27 4.08
N PHE A 243 8.90 9.31 4.55
CA PHE A 243 8.99 8.94 5.95
C PHE A 243 10.32 9.35 6.55
N ASP A 244 10.27 10.14 7.62
CA ASP A 244 11.44 10.52 8.40
C ASP A 244 11.85 9.40 9.38
N VAL A 245 12.96 9.62 10.07
CA VAL A 245 13.40 8.76 11.17
C VAL A 245 13.19 9.54 12.47
N PRO A 246 12.39 9.03 13.42
CA PRO A 246 12.14 9.73 14.67
C PRO A 246 13.43 10.11 15.40
N ASN A 247 13.53 11.37 15.81
CA ASN A 247 14.69 11.93 16.53
C ASN A 247 16.02 11.90 15.77
N VAL A 248 15.98 11.75 14.44
CA VAL A 248 17.16 11.79 13.58
C VAL A 248 16.89 12.77 12.43
N GLN A 249 17.56 13.91 12.48
CA GLN A 249 17.47 14.91 11.42
C GLN A 249 18.17 14.38 10.14
N ALA A 250 17.53 14.59 8.99
CA ALA A 250 18.15 14.35 7.69
C ALA A 250 19.15 15.46 7.35
N ASP A 251 20.23 15.11 6.67
CA ASP A 251 21.22 16.10 6.21
C ASP A 251 20.62 17.02 5.16
N GLU A 252 19.71 16.47 4.35
CA GLU A 252 19.02 17.17 3.27
C GLU A 252 17.59 16.63 3.13
N ILE A 253 16.63 17.54 2.90
CA ILE A 253 15.24 17.20 2.60
C ILE A 253 14.86 17.85 1.28
N LEU A 254 14.53 17.03 0.29
CA LEU A 254 14.11 17.49 -1.03
C LEU A 254 12.59 17.35 -1.15
N GLU A 255 11.88 18.46 -1.23
CA GLU A 255 10.45 18.48 -1.57
C GLU A 255 10.28 18.44 -3.09
N LEU A 256 9.59 17.43 -3.58
CA LEU A 256 9.39 17.20 -5.01
C LEU A 256 8.19 17.98 -5.53
N PRO A 257 8.25 18.51 -6.76
CA PRO A 257 7.15 19.23 -7.40
C PRO A 257 6.09 18.25 -7.94
N ASP A 258 5.46 17.49 -7.05
CA ASP A 258 4.35 16.60 -7.37
C ASP A 258 3.10 16.92 -6.54
N GLY A 259 1.96 16.35 -6.93
CA GLY A 259 0.68 16.60 -6.23
C GLY A 259 0.63 16.09 -4.78
N ARG A 260 1.58 15.24 -4.37
CA ARG A 260 1.67 14.71 -3.00
C ARG A 260 2.61 15.53 -2.12
N LYS A 261 3.35 16.48 -2.70
CA LYS A 261 4.48 17.18 -2.05
C LYS A 261 5.44 16.18 -1.40
N THR A 262 5.79 15.15 -2.17
CA THR A 262 6.67 14.08 -1.70
C THR A 262 7.97 14.66 -1.15
N LYS A 263 8.42 14.19 0.02
CA LYS A 263 9.70 14.59 0.61
C LYS A 263 10.69 13.44 0.55
N LEU A 264 11.88 13.66 0.02
CA LEU A 264 12.98 12.72 0.12
C LEU A 264 13.89 13.17 1.26
N HIS A 265 14.07 12.30 2.25
CA HIS A 265 14.97 12.51 3.39
C HIS A 265 16.29 11.81 3.09
N LEU A 266 17.39 12.56 3.09
CA LEU A 266 18.71 12.08 2.72
C LEU A 266 19.64 12.11 3.93
N TRP A 267 20.33 10.99 4.18
CA TRP A 267 21.41 10.88 5.15
C TRP A 267 22.69 10.41 4.47
N ARG A 268 23.79 11.12 4.70
CA ARG A 268 25.12 10.86 4.15
C ARG A 268 26.01 10.33 5.27
N PHE A 269 26.66 9.21 5.00
CA PHE A 269 27.59 8.55 5.92
C PHE A 269 29.03 8.83 5.51
#